data_AF-A0A532DRB5-F1
#
_entry.id   AF-A0A532DRB5-F1
#
_cell.length_a   1.000
_cell.length_b   1.000
_cell.length_c   1.000
_cell.angle_alpha   90.00
_cell.angle_beta   90.00
_cell.angle_gamma   90.00
#
_symmetry.space_group_name_H-M   'P 1'
#
loop_
_entity.id
_entity.type
_entity.pdbx_description
1 polymer ?
#
loop_
_entity_poly.entity_id
_entity_poly.type
_entity_poly.pdbx_seq_one_letter_code
_entity_poly.pdbx_strand_id
1 'polypeptide(L)'
;MIDMPSTDTSTKPRYALSYGLRLDKGTASELAHPRVPILLPDGSVGSMTLHVMNGTADEIKAQLLDSIDAFFDIYADVYADV
;
A
#
# COMPACT_ATOMS: atom_id res chain seq x y z
N MET A 1 -16.55 23.63 -39.55
CA MET A 1 -16.48 23.72 -38.08
C MET A 1 -15.40 22.75 -37.65
N ILE A 2 -14.33 23.23 -37.02
CA ILE A 2 -13.26 22.38 -36.51
C ILE A 2 -13.78 21.73 -35.24
N ASP A 3 -13.79 20.40 -35.23
CA ASP A 3 -14.03 19.59 -34.04
C ASP A 3 -12.88 19.87 -33.06
N MET A 4 -13.21 20.51 -31.95
CA MET A 4 -12.26 20.80 -30.87
C MET A 4 -12.08 19.50 -30.09
N PRO A 5 -10.85 18.97 -29.91
CA PRO A 5 -10.68 17.80 -29.07
C PRO A 5 -11.06 18.20 -27.64
N SER A 6 -12.16 17.64 -27.15
CA SER A 6 -12.55 17.68 -25.75
C SER A 6 -11.41 17.05 -24.94
N THR A 7 -10.57 17.88 -24.32
CA THR A 7 -9.61 17.44 -23.30
C THR A 7 -10.39 17.09 -22.04
N ASP A 8 -11.01 15.91 -22.04
CA ASP A 8 -11.39 15.27 -20.78
C ASP A 8 -10.14 14.56 -20.25
N THR A 9 -9.33 15.33 -19.51
CA THR A 9 -8.19 14.80 -18.75
C THR A 9 -8.57 14.59 -17.29
N SER A 10 -9.71 13.96 -17.00
CA SER A 10 -9.90 13.37 -15.67
C SER A 10 -9.17 12.01 -15.60
N THR A 11 -7.84 12.02 -15.76
CA THR A 11 -7.04 10.81 -15.58
C THR A 11 -6.92 10.58 -14.08
N LYS A 12 -7.67 9.59 -13.56
CA LYS A 12 -7.55 9.18 -12.15
C LYS A 12 -6.07 8.97 -11.79
N PRO A 13 -5.63 9.40 -10.60
CA PRO A 13 -4.25 9.22 -10.17
C PRO A 13 -3.87 7.74 -10.20
N ARG A 14 -2.64 7.46 -10.64
CA ARG A 14 -2.08 6.11 -10.70
C ARG A 14 -1.09 5.93 -9.55
N TYR A 15 -1.22 4.82 -8.84
CA TYR A 15 -0.38 4.49 -7.69
C TYR A 15 0.36 3.18 -7.93
N ALA A 16 1.57 3.07 -7.38
CA ALA A 16 2.33 1.83 -7.32
C ALA A 16 2.48 1.41 -5.85
N LEU A 17 1.91 0.26 -5.49
CA LEU A 17 2.04 -0.31 -4.14
C LEU A 17 3.14 -1.38 -4.14
N SER A 18 4.15 -1.17 -3.31
CA SER A 18 5.13 -2.21 -2.97
C SER A 18 4.67 -2.93 -1.71
N TYR A 19 4.66 -4.27 -1.73
CA TYR A 19 4.14 -5.09 -0.64
C TYR A 19 4.94 -6.38 -0.51
N GLY A 20 5.15 -6.84 0.73
CA GLY A 20 5.92 -8.05 1.04
C GLY A 20 5.18 -8.95 2.03
N LEU A 21 5.15 -10.25 1.74
CA LEU A 21 4.61 -11.28 2.61
C LEU A 21 5.65 -12.33 2.94
N ARG A 22 5.65 -12.75 4.20
CA ARG A 22 6.42 -13.90 4.67
C ARG A 22 5.62 -14.60 5.77
N LEU A 23 5.50 -15.92 5.67
CA LEU A 23 4.84 -16.75 6.67
C LEU A 23 5.86 -17.73 7.24
N ASP A 24 6.17 -17.58 8.53
CA ASP A 24 7.07 -18.46 9.26
C ASP A 24 6.27 -19.33 10.24
N LYS A 25 6.89 -20.41 10.76
CA LYS A 25 6.27 -21.23 11.82
C LYS A 25 6.42 -20.53 13.17
N GLY A 26 5.35 -20.49 13.96
CA GLY A 26 5.34 -19.90 15.30
C GLY A 26 4.95 -18.42 15.31
N THR A 27 5.24 -17.71 16.40
CA THR A 27 4.97 -16.28 16.56
C THR A 27 6.25 -15.46 16.51
N ALA A 28 6.16 -14.22 16.02
CA ALA A 28 7.28 -13.28 15.97
C ALA A 28 7.01 -12.02 16.82
N SER A 29 8.08 -11.31 17.18
CA SER A 29 7.97 -10.03 17.90
C SER A 29 7.34 -8.96 17.02
N GLU A 30 6.36 -8.26 17.57
CA GLU A 30 5.66 -7.13 16.92
C GLU A 30 6.37 -5.79 17.15
N LEU A 31 7.52 -5.76 17.83
CA LEU A 31 8.21 -4.50 18.20
C LEU A 31 9.49 -4.22 17.40
N ALA A 32 9.90 -5.13 16.52
CA ALA A 32 11.15 -5.03 15.79
C ALA A 32 10.93 -5.24 14.29
N HIS A 33 10.46 -4.20 13.61
CA HIS A 33 10.28 -4.26 12.16
C HIS A 33 11.42 -3.57 11.42
N PRO A 34 12.20 -4.31 10.61
CA PRO A 34 13.18 -3.69 9.76
C PRO A 34 12.48 -2.81 8.71
N ARG A 35 12.96 -1.58 8.56
CA ARG A 35 12.63 -0.77 7.38
C ARG A 35 13.43 -1.32 6.20
N VAL A 36 12.74 -1.74 5.15
CA VAL A 36 13.38 -2.30 3.96
C VAL A 36 13.52 -1.20 2.90
N PRO A 37 14.71 -0.95 2.35
CA PRO A 37 14.86 0.00 1.25
C PRO A 37 14.16 -0.53 0.00
N ILE A 38 13.47 0.35 -0.72
CA ILE A 38 12.79 0.04 -1.99
C ILE A 38 13.14 1.09 -3.05
N LEU A 39 13.22 0.69 -4.31
CA LEU A 39 13.36 1.63 -5.42
C LEU A 39 11.97 2.14 -5.82
N LEU A 40 11.80 3.45 -5.87
CA LEU A 40 10.56 4.11 -6.26
C LEU A 40 10.50 4.32 -7.78
N PRO A 41 9.29 4.54 -8.36
CA PRO A 41 9.13 4.72 -9.80
C PRO A 41 9.93 5.90 -10.39
N ASP A 42 10.28 6.89 -9.59
CA ASP A 42 11.10 8.04 -9.98
C ASP A 42 12.62 7.75 -9.92
N GLY A 43 13.01 6.52 -9.56
CA GLY A 43 14.39 6.09 -9.42
C GLY A 43 15.02 6.42 -8.06
N SER A 44 14.29 7.07 -7.14
CA SER A 44 14.76 7.33 -5.78
C SER A 44 14.62 6.11 -4.87
N VAL A 45 15.29 6.12 -3.71
CA VAL A 45 15.19 5.05 -2.71
C VAL A 45 14.26 5.48 -1.58
N GLY A 46 13.15 4.76 -1.43
CA GLY A 46 12.23 4.87 -0.30
C GLY A 46 12.47 3.80 0.75
N SER A 47 11.63 3.78 1.78
CA SER A 47 11.62 2.71 2.79
C SER A 47 10.22 2.15 3.00
N MET A 48 10.10 0.84 3.07
CA MET A 48 8.87 0.12 3.41
C MET A 48 8.97 -0.43 4.84
N THR A 49 7.96 -0.15 5.66
CA THR A 49 7.81 -0.76 6.98
C THR A 49 7.13 -2.12 6.82
N LEU A 50 7.67 -3.16 7.45
CA LEU A 50 7.00 -4.46 7.53
C LEU A 50 6.13 -4.51 8.78
N HIS A 51 4.97 -5.16 8.71
CA HIS A 51 4.11 -5.43 9.86
C HIS A 51 4.09 -6.94 10.14
N VAL A 52 3.98 -7.32 11.42
CA VAL A 52 3.88 -8.72 11.85
C VAL A 52 2.47 -8.93 12.36
N MET A 53 1.84 -10.03 11.91
CA MET A 53 0.53 -10.48 12.34
C MET A 53 0.70 -11.91 12.86
N ASN A 54 0.38 -12.13 14.13
CA ASN A 54 0.45 -13.44 14.77
C ASN A 54 -0.95 -14.03 14.86
N GLY A 55 -1.11 -15.30 14.50
CA GLY A 55 -2.38 -16.00 14.58
C GLY A 55 -2.43 -17.26 13.73
N THR A 56 -3.62 -17.81 13.60
CA THR A 56 -3.92 -18.83 12.59
C THR A 56 -3.91 -18.22 11.19
N ALA A 57 -3.86 -19.05 10.15
CA ALA A 57 -3.87 -18.58 8.77
C ALA A 57 -5.12 -17.74 8.42
N ASP A 58 -6.27 -18.05 9.03
CA ASP A 58 -7.52 -17.34 8.77
C ASP A 58 -7.58 -16.00 9.51
N GLU A 59 -7.09 -15.95 10.75
CA GLU A 59 -6.95 -14.69 11.51
C GLU A 59 -5.95 -13.74 10.84
N ILE A 60 -4.80 -14.25 10.38
CA ILE A 60 -3.79 -13.46 9.67
C ILE A 60 -4.36 -12.86 8.38
N LYS A 61 -5.13 -13.64 7.61
CA LYS A 61 -5.75 -13.14 6.37
C LYS A 61 -6.79 -12.05 6.65
N ALA A 62 -7.64 -12.25 7.65
CA ALA A 62 -8.65 -11.27 8.02
C ALA A 62 -7.99 -9.95 8.44
N GLN A 63 -7.01 -10.02 9.36
CA GLN A 63 -6.28 -8.85 9.82
C GLN A 63 -5.51 -8.13 8.69
N LEU A 64 -4.96 -8.89 7.74
CA LEU A 64 -4.29 -8.31 6.59
C LEU A 64 -5.24 -7.52 5.70
N LEU A 65 -6.41 -8.07 5.40
CA LEU A 65 -7.41 -7.39 4.59
C LEU A 65 -7.88 -6.09 5.27
N ASP A 66 -8.19 -6.16 6.56
CA ASP A 66 -8.56 -4.98 7.36
C ASP A 66 -7.46 -3.90 7.33
N SER A 67 -6.18 -4.31 7.40
CA SER A 67 -5.05 -3.39 7.33
C SER A 67 -4.89 -2.74 5.95
N ILE A 68 -5.22 -3.45 4.86
CA ILE A 68 -5.17 -2.91 3.50
C ILE A 68 -6.29 -1.89 3.29
N ASP A 69 -7.51 -2.22 3.73
CA ASP A 69 -8.64 -1.31 3.64
C ASP A 69 -8.36 -0.03 4.43
N ALA A 70 -7.92 -0.15 5.69
CA ALA A 70 -7.56 1.00 6.52
C ALA A 70 -6.42 1.84 5.92
N PHE A 71 -5.43 1.21 5.27
CA PHE A 71 -4.36 1.93 4.58
C PHE A 71 -4.94 2.80 3.47
N PHE A 72 -5.80 2.26 2.61
CA PHE A 72 -6.39 3.04 1.52
C PHE A 72 -7.39 4.08 1.99
N ASP A 73 -8.12 3.85 3.08
CA ASP A 73 -9.00 4.86 3.68
C ASP A 73 -8.21 6.11 4.10
N ILE A 74 -7.04 5.92 4.74
CA ILE A 74 -6.16 7.03 5.12
C ILE A 74 -5.69 7.82 3.89
N TYR A 75 -5.35 7.15 2.79
CA TYR A 75 -4.91 7.81 1.57
C TYR A 75 -6.06 8.36 0.71
N ALA A 76 -7.26 7.81 0.83
CA ALA A 76 -8.45 8.34 0.20
C ALA A 76 -8.73 9.76 0.72
N ASP A 77 -8.62 9.98 2.02
CA ASP A 77 -8.77 11.30 2.64
C ASP A 77 -7.66 12.29 2.22
N VAL A 78 -6.44 11.81 2.00
CA VAL A 78 -5.29 12.65 1.58
C VAL A 78 -5.40 13.13 0.13
N TYR A 79 -6.10 12.40 -0.74
CA TYR A 79 -6.27 12.74 -2.16
C TYR A 79 -7.73 13.09 -2.53
N ALA A 80 -8.65 13.19 -1.57
CA ALA A 80 -10.04 13.58 -1.81
C ALA A 80 -10.22 15.07 -2.16
N ASP A 81 -9.21 15.90 -1.87
CA ASP A 81 -9.22 17.36 -2.07
C ASP A 81 -8.30 17.84 -3.24
N VAL A 82 -7.90 16.96 -4.16
CA VAL A 82 -7.14 17.32 -5.40
C VAL A 82 -7.90 17.02 -6.68
#